data_AF-A0AA42KHZ5-F1
#
_entry.id   AF-A0AA42KHZ5-F1
#
_cell.length_a   1.000
_cell.length_b   1.000
_cell.length_c   1.000
_cell.angle_alpha   90.00
_cell.angle_beta   90.00
_cell.angle_gamma   90.00
#
_symmetry.space_group_name_H-M   'P 1'
#
loop_
_entity.id
_entity.type
_entity.pdbx_description
1 polymer ?
#
loop_
_entity_poly.entity_id
_entity_poly.type
_entity_poly.pdbx_seq_one_letter_code
_entity_poly.pdbx_strand_id
1 'polypeptide(L)'
;MKDAKLLDETLISLLRMPEAARTPEVISSHLALATSAAGLKQEGATGLQLEHMKLAGAVARLAADMGEGFTHRTSLRLGPDLEGIELFASIEAICKREIRFTGFGGSAERVLAQLRHAMSQHGKTLSSTPQKPKPRWGDRDPLRRLRQEAQHA
;
A
#
# COMPACT_ATOMS: atom_id res chain seq x y z
N MET A 1 -0.92 37.60 6.00
CA MET A 1 -1.86 37.50 7.14
C MET A 1 -2.75 36.30 6.88
N LYS A 2 -2.85 35.36 7.82
CA LYS A 2 -3.63 34.12 7.66
C LYS A 2 -5.10 34.40 7.93
N ASP A 3 -5.98 34.08 6.98
CA ASP A 3 -7.43 34.13 7.13
C ASP A 3 -7.97 32.72 7.38
N ALA A 4 -8.07 32.36 8.67
CA ALA A 4 -8.49 31.02 9.07
C ALA A 4 -9.96 30.73 8.74
N LYS A 5 -10.83 31.74 8.74
CA LYS A 5 -12.26 31.54 8.41
C LYS A 5 -12.43 31.24 6.94
N LEU A 6 -11.78 32.01 6.08
CA LEU A 6 -11.83 31.79 4.63
C LEU A 6 -11.24 30.42 4.25
N LEU A 7 -10.16 30.00 4.91
CA LEU A 7 -9.58 28.66 4.75
C LEU A 7 -10.59 27.56 5.09
N ASP A 8 -11.20 27.63 6.26
CA ASP A 8 -12.13 26.60 6.72
C ASP A 8 -13.39 26.55 5.85
N GLU A 9 -13.95 27.70 5.49
CA GLU A 9 -15.12 27.80 4.62
C GLU A 9 -14.85 27.23 3.22
N THR A 10 -13.71 27.56 2.62
CA THR A 10 -13.34 27.06 1.28
C THR A 10 -13.13 25.55 1.26
N LEU A 11 -12.45 24.99 2.27
CA LEU A 11 -12.23 23.54 2.38
C LEU A 11 -13.55 22.79 2.64
N ILE A 12 -14.38 23.29 3.56
CA ILE A 12 -15.68 22.68 3.87
C ILE A 12 -16.61 22.75 2.66
N SER A 13 -16.62 23.87 1.94
CA SER A 13 -17.42 24.04 0.72
C SER A 13 -17.05 22.99 -0.33
N LEU A 14 -15.74 22.81 -0.59
CA LEU A 14 -15.25 21.79 -1.53
C LEU A 14 -15.68 20.37 -1.12
N LEU A 15 -15.59 20.04 0.18
CA LEU A 15 -15.96 18.73 0.72
C LEU A 15 -17.47 18.47 0.75
N ARG A 16 -18.31 19.51 0.78
CA ARG A 16 -19.77 19.40 0.74
C ARG A 16 -20.33 19.36 -0.68
N MET A 17 -19.54 19.78 -1.67
CA MET A 17 -19.97 19.83 -3.07
C MET A 17 -20.28 18.41 -3.62
N PRO A 18 -21.32 18.22 -4.45
CA PRO A 18 -21.60 16.91 -5.07
C PRO A 18 -20.43 16.42 -5.92
N GLU A 19 -20.19 15.11 -5.98
CA GLU A 19 -19.05 14.53 -6.70
C GLU A 19 -19.02 14.93 -8.19
N ALA A 20 -20.18 14.95 -8.84
CA ALA A 20 -20.32 15.37 -10.24
C ALA A 20 -19.87 16.82 -10.50
N ALA A 21 -19.84 17.68 -9.47
CA ALA A 21 -19.43 19.08 -9.57
C ALA A 21 -17.96 19.31 -9.16
N ARG A 22 -17.27 18.29 -8.62
CA ARG A 22 -15.85 18.37 -8.22
C ARG A 22 -14.94 18.14 -9.42
N THR A 23 -15.04 19.00 -10.43
CA THR A 23 -14.14 18.93 -11.58
C THR A 23 -12.71 19.31 -11.17
N PRO A 24 -11.68 18.91 -11.94
CA PRO A 24 -10.29 19.28 -11.66
C PRO A 24 -10.08 20.79 -11.52
N GLU A 25 -10.76 21.58 -12.35
CA GLU A 25 -10.68 23.05 -12.34
C GLU A 25 -11.26 23.61 -11.04
N VAL A 26 -12.43 23.13 -10.64
CA VAL A 26 -13.09 23.55 -9.39
C VAL A 26 -12.23 23.21 -8.18
N ILE A 27 -11.68 22.00 -8.13
CA ILE A 27 -10.76 21.56 -7.07
C ILE A 27 -9.53 22.48 -7.03
N SER A 28 -8.91 22.73 -8.19
CA SER A 28 -7.73 23.58 -8.30
C SER A 28 -8.00 25.00 -7.79
N SER A 29 -9.12 25.61 -8.19
CA SER A 29 -9.51 26.95 -7.74
C SER A 29 -9.76 27.01 -6.23
N HIS A 30 -10.44 26.02 -5.65
CA HIS A 30 -10.70 25.99 -4.20
C HIS A 30 -9.40 25.79 -3.40
N LEU A 31 -8.51 24.91 -3.86
CA LEU A 31 -7.21 24.70 -3.23
C LEU A 31 -6.32 25.94 -3.35
N ALA A 32 -6.37 26.66 -4.47
CA ALA A 32 -5.65 27.92 -4.63
C ALA A 32 -6.14 28.97 -3.62
N LEU A 33 -7.46 29.15 -3.49
CA LEU A 33 -8.05 30.06 -2.50
C LEU A 33 -7.68 29.68 -1.07
N ALA A 34 -7.77 28.39 -0.72
CA ALA A 34 -7.36 27.88 0.59
C ALA A 34 -5.87 28.13 0.87
N THR A 35 -5.01 27.91 -0.13
CA THR A 35 -3.55 28.14 -0.02
C THR A 35 -3.25 29.62 0.21
N SER A 36 -3.93 30.51 -0.53
CA SER A 36 -3.82 31.96 -0.33
C SER A 36 -4.34 32.41 1.03
N ALA A 37 -5.49 31.89 1.48
CA ALA A 37 -6.07 32.18 2.79
C ALA A 37 -5.13 31.73 3.94
N ALA A 38 -4.45 30.60 3.76
CA ALA A 38 -3.46 30.09 4.70
C ALA A 38 -2.15 30.91 4.73
N GLY A 39 -1.96 31.86 3.81
CA GLY A 39 -0.72 32.60 3.65
C GLY A 39 0.45 31.73 3.17
N LEU A 40 0.16 30.61 2.51
CA LEU A 40 1.15 29.72 1.95
C LEU A 40 1.53 30.19 0.54
N LYS A 41 2.81 30.11 0.22
CA LYS A 41 3.24 30.28 -1.17
C LYS A 41 2.77 29.08 -1.99
N GLN A 42 2.12 29.33 -3.11
CA GLN A 42 1.99 28.34 -4.19
C GLN A 42 3.35 28.21 -4.90
N GLU A 43 4.38 27.75 -4.19
CA GLU A 43 5.54 27.19 -4.89
C GLU A 43 5.10 25.82 -5.40
N GLY A 44 5.16 25.63 -6.71
CA GLY A 44 4.73 24.39 -7.34
C GLY A 44 5.51 23.23 -6.74
N ALA A 45 4.80 22.18 -6.29
CA ALA A 45 5.45 20.94 -5.92
C ALA A 45 6.30 20.45 -7.09
N THR A 46 7.54 20.05 -6.83
CA THR A 46 8.38 19.47 -7.88
C THR A 46 7.70 18.22 -8.44
N GLY A 47 7.96 17.86 -9.71
CA GLY A 47 7.36 16.65 -10.31
C GLY A 47 7.54 15.40 -9.43
N LEU A 48 8.68 15.31 -8.74
CA LEU A 48 8.96 14.25 -7.79
C LEU A 48 8.10 14.30 -6.52
N GLN A 49 7.86 15.50 -5.95
CA GLN A 49 6.96 15.66 -4.81
C GLN A 49 5.53 15.24 -5.18
N LEU A 50 5.07 15.57 -6.40
CA LEU A 50 3.78 15.13 -6.90
C LEU A 50 3.71 13.60 -7.02
N GLU A 51 4.73 12.97 -7.61
CA GLU A 51 4.79 11.51 -7.69
C GLU A 51 4.84 10.85 -6.30
N HIS A 52 5.56 11.43 -5.34
CA HIS A 52 5.57 10.94 -3.97
C HIS A 52 4.20 11.05 -3.29
N MET A 53 3.49 12.17 -3.46
CA MET A 53 2.14 12.36 -2.93
C MET A 53 1.14 11.39 -3.56
N LYS A 54 1.20 11.18 -4.88
CA LYS A 54 0.39 10.17 -5.58
C LYS A 54 0.65 8.78 -5.02
N LEU A 55 1.92 8.42 -4.83
CA LEU A 55 2.31 7.13 -4.28
C LEU A 55 1.80 6.96 -2.84
N ALA A 56 2.01 7.95 -1.97
CA ALA A 56 1.57 7.91 -0.58
C ALA A 56 0.05 7.71 -0.46
N GLY A 57 -0.73 8.49 -1.22
CA GLY A 57 -2.19 8.36 -1.22
C GLY A 57 -2.68 7.02 -1.78
N ALA A 58 -2.05 6.52 -2.84
CA ALA A 58 -2.43 5.24 -3.44
C ALA A 58 -2.08 4.05 -2.55
N VAL A 59 -0.91 4.07 -1.91
CA VAL A 59 -0.45 3.02 -0.99
C VAL A 59 -1.29 3.02 0.29
N ALA A 60 -1.67 4.20 0.80
CA ALA A 60 -2.56 4.31 1.96
C ALA A 60 -3.92 3.65 1.68
N ARG A 61 -4.51 3.91 0.50
CA ARG A 61 -5.76 3.24 0.08
C ARG A 61 -5.57 1.74 -0.08
N LEU A 62 -4.48 1.32 -0.75
CA LEU A 62 -4.19 -0.09 -0.95
C LEU A 62 -4.02 -0.85 0.37
N ALA A 63 -3.37 -0.25 1.36
CA ALA A 63 -3.24 -0.83 2.69
C ALA A 63 -4.58 -0.87 3.44
N ALA A 64 -5.42 0.18 3.31
CA ALA A 64 -6.75 0.19 3.88
C ALA A 64 -7.66 -0.91 3.29
N ASP A 65 -7.57 -1.13 1.97
CA ASP A 65 -8.32 -2.19 1.26
C ASP A 65 -7.92 -3.61 1.71
N MET A 66 -6.71 -3.77 2.27
CA MET A 66 -6.23 -5.06 2.81
C MET A 66 -6.75 -5.36 4.22
N GLY A 67 -7.34 -4.38 4.90
CA GLY A 67 -7.94 -4.53 6.23
C GLY A 67 -7.00 -4.23 7.40
N GLU A 68 -7.49 -4.49 8.61
CA GLU A 68 -6.78 -4.19 9.85
C GLU A 68 -5.50 -5.03 10.01
N GLY A 69 -4.44 -4.41 10.53
CA GLY A 69 -3.14 -5.05 10.77
C GLY A 69 -2.09 -4.82 9.68
N PHE A 70 -2.47 -4.18 8.56
CA PHE A 70 -1.53 -3.71 7.56
C PHE A 70 -1.09 -2.27 7.83
N THR A 71 0.22 -2.07 7.94
CA THR A 71 0.86 -0.75 7.97
C THR A 71 1.50 -0.48 6.62
N HIS A 72 1.71 0.79 6.32
CA HIS A 72 2.39 1.18 5.08
C HIS A 72 3.41 2.28 5.33
N ARG A 73 4.40 2.32 4.44
CA ARG A 73 5.44 3.35 4.43
C ARG A 73 5.74 3.75 3.00
N THR A 74 5.94 5.04 2.79
CA THR A 74 6.52 5.57 1.55
C THR A 74 7.73 6.42 1.88
N SER A 75 8.76 6.38 1.05
CA SER A 75 9.93 7.26 1.20
C SER A 75 10.58 7.58 -0.15
N LEU A 76 11.34 8.68 -0.17
CA LEU A 76 12.28 8.97 -1.25
C LEU A 76 13.65 8.43 -0.88
N ARG A 77 14.28 7.68 -1.79
CA ARG A 77 15.60 7.09 -1.61
C ARG A 77 16.60 7.82 -2.50
N LEU A 78 17.76 8.09 -1.91
CA LEU A 78 18.91 8.72 -2.55
C LEU A 78 20.12 7.84 -2.24
N GLY A 79 20.95 7.52 -3.23
CA GLY A 79 22.09 6.64 -3.04
C GLY A 79 23.00 6.54 -4.26
N PRO A 80 24.25 6.11 -4.07
CA PRO A 80 25.25 6.03 -5.14
C PRO A 80 24.91 4.99 -6.21
N ASP A 81 24.12 3.96 -5.86
CA ASP A 81 23.68 2.91 -6.77
C ASP A 81 22.31 3.18 -7.42
N LEU A 82 21.79 4.41 -7.27
CA LEU A 82 20.51 4.84 -7.83
C LEU A 82 20.74 5.85 -8.94
N GLU A 83 20.02 5.70 -10.06
CA GLU A 83 19.94 6.72 -11.11
C GLU A 83 19.06 7.89 -10.64
N GLY A 84 19.56 8.67 -9.68
CA GLY A 84 18.86 9.81 -9.12
C GLY A 84 17.98 9.47 -7.91
N ILE A 85 16.76 10.03 -7.88
CA ILE A 85 15.84 9.89 -6.75
C ILE A 85 14.82 8.78 -7.04
N GLU A 86 14.78 7.77 -6.19
CA GLU A 86 13.89 6.63 -6.33
C GLU A 86 12.73 6.72 -5.32
N LEU A 87 11.51 6.45 -5.78
CA LEU A 87 10.35 6.27 -4.93
C LEU A 87 10.32 4.86 -4.36
N PHE A 88 10.01 4.76 -3.08
CA PHE A 88 9.83 3.50 -2.37
C PHE A 88 8.47 3.47 -1.69
N ALA A 89 7.86 2.28 -1.70
CA ALA A 89 6.74 1.95 -0.85
C ALA A 89 6.87 0.55 -0.25
N SER A 90 6.42 0.38 0.99
CA SER A 90 6.16 -0.92 1.59
C SER A 90 4.77 -0.99 2.22
N ILE A 91 4.19 -2.19 2.18
CA ILE A 91 3.00 -2.58 2.94
C ILE A 91 3.35 -3.82 3.76
N GLU A 92 3.13 -3.75 5.06
CA GLU A 92 3.61 -4.73 6.03
C GLU A 92 2.49 -5.15 6.97
N ALA A 93 2.37 -6.44 7.28
CA ALA A 93 1.52 -6.94 8.36
C ALA A 93 2.34 -7.68 9.41
N ILE A 94 2.23 -7.21 10.65
CA ILE A 94 2.81 -7.84 11.83
C ILE A 94 1.77 -8.78 12.42
N CYS A 95 1.56 -9.91 11.74
CA CYS A 95 0.74 -11.02 12.21
C CYS A 95 1.63 -12.24 12.52
N LYS A 96 1.05 -13.40 12.87
CA LYS A 96 1.79 -14.67 13.12
C LYS A 96 2.72 -15.12 11.97
N ARG A 97 2.63 -14.49 10.81
CA ARG A 97 3.62 -14.53 9.71
C ARG A 97 3.88 -13.10 9.26
N GLU A 98 5.14 -12.71 9.16
CA GLU A 98 5.55 -11.40 8.65
C GLU A 98 5.27 -11.37 7.14
N ILE A 99 4.33 -10.52 6.72
CA ILE A 99 4.04 -10.27 5.30
C ILE A 99 4.59 -8.89 4.98
N ARG A 100 5.46 -8.79 3.97
CA ARG A 100 6.01 -7.53 3.49
C ARG A 100 5.96 -7.50 1.96
N PHE A 101 5.32 -6.47 1.43
CA PHE A 101 5.32 -6.12 0.01
C PHE A 101 6.13 -4.85 -0.17
N THR A 102 7.03 -4.83 -1.16
CA THR A 102 7.87 -3.67 -1.46
C THR A 102 7.81 -3.34 -2.94
N GLY A 103 7.99 -2.06 -3.27
CA GLY A 103 8.10 -1.60 -4.64
C GLY A 103 9.04 -0.40 -4.75
N PHE A 104 9.69 -0.28 -5.90
CA PHE A 104 10.72 0.71 -6.19
C PHE A 104 10.59 1.26 -7.62
N GLY A 105 10.84 2.55 -7.82
CA GLY A 105 10.93 3.12 -9.16
C GLY A 105 10.91 4.65 -9.22
N GLY A 106 11.09 5.20 -10.43
CA GLY A 106 11.06 6.65 -10.68
C GLY A 106 9.67 7.27 -10.76
N SER A 107 8.60 6.47 -10.74
CA SER A 107 7.21 6.96 -10.77
C SER A 107 6.31 6.17 -9.82
N ALA A 108 5.22 6.80 -9.38
CA ALA A 108 4.24 6.15 -8.51
C ALA A 108 3.62 4.93 -9.19
N GLU A 109 3.33 5.03 -10.50
CA GLU A 109 2.75 3.95 -11.30
C GLU A 109 3.61 2.68 -11.27
N ARG A 110 4.93 2.84 -11.48
CA ARG A 110 5.87 1.70 -11.48
C ARG A 110 5.92 1.01 -10.11
N VAL A 111 5.95 1.78 -9.03
CA VAL A 111 5.95 1.25 -7.66
C VAL A 111 4.65 0.51 -7.36
N LEU A 112 3.50 1.10 -7.72
CA LEU A 112 2.18 0.50 -7.50
C LEU A 112 1.98 -0.80 -8.30
N ALA A 113 2.48 -0.84 -9.54
CA ALA A 113 2.44 -2.05 -10.36
C ALA A 113 3.20 -3.21 -9.69
N GLN A 114 4.38 -2.94 -9.13
CA GLN A 114 5.16 -3.95 -8.39
C GLN A 114 4.42 -4.43 -7.13
N LEU A 115 3.87 -3.51 -6.33
CA LEU A 115 3.10 -3.87 -5.13
C LEU A 115 1.90 -4.75 -5.47
N ARG A 116 1.09 -4.33 -6.45
CA ARG A 116 -0.08 -5.10 -6.91
C ARG A 116 0.32 -6.48 -7.43
N HIS A 117 1.41 -6.56 -8.17
CA HIS A 117 1.95 -7.83 -8.64
C HIS A 117 2.32 -8.74 -7.46
N ALA A 118 3.12 -8.25 -6.52
CA ALA A 118 3.56 -9.02 -5.35
C ALA A 118 2.38 -9.49 -4.49
N MET A 119 1.38 -8.64 -4.27
CA MET A 119 0.14 -8.98 -3.56
C MET A 119 -0.66 -10.06 -4.29
N SER A 120 -0.80 -9.96 -5.62
CA SER A 120 -1.53 -10.96 -6.42
C SER A 120 -0.87 -12.34 -6.37
N GLN A 121 0.46 -12.41 -6.35
CA GLN A 121 1.19 -13.67 -6.22
C GLN A 121 1.00 -14.27 -4.82
N HIS A 122 1.01 -13.44 -3.77
CA HIS A 122 0.75 -13.90 -2.41
C HIS A 122 -0.66 -14.48 -2.25
N GLY A 123 -1.67 -13.80 -2.80
CA GLY A 123 -3.05 -14.31 -2.81
C GLY A 123 -3.19 -15.69 -3.47
N LYS A 124 -2.48 -15.92 -4.59
CA LYS A 124 -2.45 -17.22 -5.29
C LYS A 124 -1.74 -18.32 -4.48
N THR A 125 -0.72 -17.97 -3.70
CA THR A 125 0.06 -18.92 -2.90
C THR A 125 -0.75 -19.42 -1.69
N LEU A 126 -1.62 -18.58 -1.13
CA LEU A 126 -2.55 -18.97 -0.05
C LEU A 126 -3.65 -19.94 -0.53
N SER A 127 -4.15 -19.77 -1.76
CA SER A 127 -5.20 -20.64 -2.34
C SER A 127 -4.71 -21.97 -2.91
N SER A 128 -3.39 -22.14 -3.13
CA SER A 128 -2.82 -23.31 -3.81
C SER A 128 -2.15 -24.33 -2.88
N THR A 129 -2.23 -24.15 -1.56
CA THR A 129 -1.64 -25.10 -0.61
C THR A 129 -2.74 -25.90 0.10
N PRO A 130 -3.21 -27.05 -0.43
CA PRO A 130 -3.72 -28.08 0.46
C PRO A 130 -2.51 -28.53 1.28
N GLN A 131 -2.36 -28.00 2.50
CA GLN A 131 -1.41 -28.53 3.47
C GLN A 131 -1.83 -29.98 3.76
N LYS A 132 -1.33 -30.94 2.96
CA LYS A 132 -1.32 -32.34 3.37
C LYS A 132 -0.58 -32.36 4.70
N PRO A 133 -1.23 -32.80 5.80
CA PRO A 133 -0.58 -32.82 7.10
C PRO A 133 0.70 -33.64 6.98
N LYS A 134 1.83 -33.06 7.38
CA LYS A 134 3.10 -33.80 7.48
C LYS A 134 2.82 -35.01 8.38
N PRO A 135 3.11 -36.24 7.93
CA PRO A 135 2.91 -37.43 8.76
C PRO A 135 3.73 -37.25 10.04
N ARG A 136 3.06 -37.42 11.18
CA ARG A 136 3.71 -37.31 12.50
C ARG A 136 4.71 -38.45 12.63
N TRP A 137 5.79 -38.24 13.37
CA TRP A 137 6.91 -39.19 13.48
C TRP A 137 6.48 -40.63 13.84
N GLY A 138 5.36 -40.81 14.54
CA GLY A 138 4.76 -42.11 14.87
C GLY A 138 4.14 -42.89 13.68
N ASP A 139 4.05 -42.29 12.50
CA ASP A 139 3.65 -42.95 11.24
C ASP A 139 4.85 -43.47 10.42
N ARG A 140 6.07 -43.17 10.89
CA ARG A 140 7.32 -43.67 10.28
C ARG A 140 7.88 -44.91 10.98
N ASP A 141 7.19 -45.43 12.00
CA ASP A 141 7.63 -46.62 12.72
C ASP A 141 7.43 -47.89 11.85
N PRO A 142 8.50 -48.53 11.37
CA PRO A 142 8.42 -49.71 10.51
C PRO A 142 7.76 -50.91 11.20
N LEU A 143 7.79 -50.98 12.53
CA LEU A 143 7.16 -52.07 13.29
C LEU A 143 5.63 -51.98 13.29
N ARG A 144 5.09 -50.77 13.12
CA ARG A 144 3.63 -50.55 13.06
C ARG A 144 3.04 -51.04 11.74
N ARG A 145 3.81 -51.03 10.66
CA ARG A 145 3.41 -51.56 9.33
C ARG A 145 3.38 -53.08 9.31
N LEU A 146 4.39 -53.73 9.92
CA LEU A 146 4.42 -55.18 10.10
C LEU A 146 3.22 -55.72 10.88
N ARG A 147 2.76 -54.96 11.89
CA ARG A 147 1.60 -55.35 12.70
C ARG A 147 0.26 -55.24 11.96
N GLN A 148 0.17 -54.35 10.97
CA GLN A 148 -1.01 -54.20 10.12
C GLN A 148 -1.04 -55.26 9.02
N GLU A 149 0.10 -55.63 8.45
CA GLU A 149 0.20 -56.70 7.46
C GLU A 149 -0.12 -58.08 8.06
N ALA A 150 0.30 -58.34 9.30
CA ALA A 150 -0.02 -59.58 10.02
C ALA A 150 -1.50 -59.71 10.45
N GLN A 151 -2.29 -58.63 10.40
CA GLN A 151 -3.73 -58.65 10.70
C GLN A 151 -4.61 -58.83 9.46
N HIS A 152 -4.02 -58.74 8.26
CA HIS A 152 -4.69 -58.89 6.98
C HIS A 152 -4.24 -60.14 6.19
N ALA A 153 -3.40 -60.99 6.79
CA ALA A 153 -3.10 -62.35 6.32
C ALA A 153 -3.89 -63.37 7.14
#